data_AF-A0A497GR29-F1
#
_entry.id   AF-A0A497GR29-F1
#
_cell.length_a   1.000
_cell.length_b   1.000
_cell.length_c   1.000
_cell.angle_alpha   90.00
_cell.angle_beta   90.00
_cell.angle_gamma   90.00
#
_symmetry.space_group_name_H-M   'P 1'
#
loop_
_entity.id
_entity.type
_entity.pdbx_description
1 polymer ?
#
loop_
_entity_poly.entity_id
_entity_poly.type
_entity_poly.pdbx_seq_one_letter_code
_entity_poly.pdbx_strand_id
1 'polypeptide(L)'
;MAGRAAKLPVLSGDELNKVLADLCFRHVRTKGSHKVLERGKHILVVPLHRELKRGTLKEIVKAYARILNISYEEARKLLVDRRLRRRCRSFLCPR
;
A
#
# COMPACT_ATOMS: atom_id res chain seq x y z
N MET A 1 6.34 -16.31 -17.94
CA MET A 1 7.55 -15.53 -18.25
C MET A 1 7.37 -14.10 -17.72
N ALA A 2 8.15 -13.75 -16.69
CA ALA A 2 8.50 -12.43 -16.12
C ALA A 2 8.77 -12.69 -14.62
N GLY A 3 9.98 -12.96 -14.16
CA GLY A 3 11.23 -12.31 -14.51
C GLY A 3 11.71 -11.52 -13.30
N ARG A 4 12.48 -12.20 -12.43
CA ARG A 4 13.31 -11.70 -11.32
C ARG A 4 12.58 -11.18 -10.08
N ALA A 5 12.99 -11.74 -8.95
CA ALA A 5 12.85 -11.19 -7.60
C ALA A 5 13.55 -9.82 -7.51
N ALA A 6 12.98 -8.82 -8.20
CA ALA A 6 13.49 -7.47 -8.15
C ALA A 6 13.26 -6.94 -6.73
N LYS A 7 14.23 -6.17 -6.25
CA LYS A 7 14.27 -5.63 -4.89
C LYS A 7 12.99 -4.81 -4.65
N LEU A 8 12.43 -4.88 -3.43
CA LEU A 8 11.35 -3.96 -3.04
C LEU A 8 11.89 -2.52 -3.16
N PRO A 9 11.15 -1.59 -3.77
CA PRO A 9 11.56 -0.20 -3.81
C PRO A 9 11.66 0.32 -2.37
N VAL A 10 12.67 1.15 -2.12
CA VAL A 10 12.76 1.87 -0.85
C VAL A 10 11.78 3.04 -0.96
N LEU A 11 10.71 3.02 -0.17
CA LEU A 11 9.68 4.05 -0.15
C LEU A 11 9.67 4.75 1.20
N SER A 12 9.33 6.02 1.21
CA SER A 12 8.99 6.74 2.44
C SER A 12 7.57 6.37 2.89
N GLY A 13 7.28 6.58 4.18
CA GLY A 13 5.93 6.40 4.71
C GLY A 13 4.88 7.27 4.00
N ASP A 14 5.27 8.47 3.54
CA ASP A 14 4.41 9.35 2.75
C ASP A 14 4.09 8.77 1.36
N GLU A 15 5.07 8.21 0.67
CA GLU A 15 4.87 7.58 -0.64
C GLU A 15 3.94 6.37 -0.53
N LEU A 16 4.15 5.54 0.49
CA LEU A 16 3.30 4.39 0.75
C LEU A 16 1.88 4.82 1.09
N ASN A 17 1.73 5.88 1.88
CA ASN A 17 0.43 6.46 2.20
C ASN A 17 -0.29 7.00 0.94
N LYS A 18 0.41 7.64 0.01
CA LYS A 18 -0.16 8.06 -1.28
C LYS A 18 -0.63 6.88 -2.13
N VAL A 19 0.14 5.78 -2.15
CA VAL A 19 -0.27 4.53 -2.81
C VAL A 19 -1.54 3.99 -2.19
N LEU A 20 -1.57 3.84 -0.87
CA LEU A 20 -2.72 3.29 -0.15
C LEU A 20 -3.97 4.18 -0.30
N ALA A 21 -3.82 5.50 -0.29
CA ALA A 21 -4.92 6.42 -0.56
C ALA A 21 -5.54 6.20 -1.97
N ASP A 22 -4.73 5.92 -2.99
CA ASP A 22 -5.21 5.58 -4.34
C ASP A 22 -5.93 4.22 -4.37
N LEU A 23 -5.51 3.30 -3.48
CA LEU A 23 -6.13 1.99 -3.24
C LEU A 23 -7.34 2.05 -2.29
N CYS A 24 -7.93 3.22 -2.08
CA CYS A 24 -9.14 3.41 -1.26
C CYS A 24 -8.98 3.14 0.23
N PHE A 25 -7.76 3.27 0.74
CA PHE A 25 -7.53 3.37 2.17
C PHE A 25 -7.78 4.82 2.61
N ARG A 26 -8.73 5.00 3.52
CA ARG A 26 -9.06 6.30 4.12
C ARG A 26 -8.20 6.51 5.35
N HIS A 27 -7.73 7.74 5.53
CA HIS A 27 -6.99 8.10 6.73
C HIS A 27 -7.97 8.39 7.86
N VAL A 28 -7.79 7.70 8.99
CA VAL A 28 -8.63 7.84 10.19
C VAL A 28 -8.02 8.81 11.18
N ARG A 29 -6.78 8.52 11.57
CA ARG A 29 -6.04 9.29 12.58
C ARG A 29 -4.54 9.11 12.41
N THR A 30 -3.77 10.09 12.85
CA THR A 30 -2.31 9.97 12.94
C THR A 30 -1.94 10.14 14.41
N LYS A 31 -1.14 9.22 14.96
CA LYS A 31 -0.59 9.35 16.30
C LYS A 31 0.93 9.32 16.21
N GLY A 32 1.56 10.48 16.43
CA GLY A 32 3.00 10.66 16.23
C GLY A 32 3.44 10.26 14.83
N SER A 33 4.45 9.39 14.73
CA SER A 33 4.98 8.89 13.46
C SER A 33 4.18 7.72 12.86
N HIS A 34 2.97 7.42 13.34
CA HIS A 34 2.15 6.32 12.81
C HIS A 34 0.82 6.82 12.27
N LYS A 35 0.55 6.54 11.00
CA LYS A 35 -0.73 6.82 10.34
C LYS A 35 -1.63 5.60 10.40
N VAL A 36 -2.87 5.80 10.86
CA VAL A 36 -3.89 4.75 10.87
C VAL A 36 -4.79 4.96 9.66
N LEU A 37 -4.80 3.97 8.79
CA LEU A 37 -5.63 3.90 7.61
C LEU A 37 -6.72 2.87 7.82
N GLU A 38 -7.93 3.13 7.35
CA GLU A 38 -9.02 2.16 7.31
C GLU A 38 -9.45 1.89 5.88
N ARG A 39 -9.97 0.69 5.67
CA ARG A 39 -10.68 0.35 4.45
C ARG A 39 -11.78 -0.66 4.75
N GLY A 40 -13.02 -0.18 4.75
CA GLY A 40 -14.18 -0.98 5.12
C GLY A 40 -14.01 -1.50 6.56
N LYS A 41 -13.85 -2.80 6.72
CA LYS A 41 -13.70 -3.45 8.03
C LYS A 41 -12.24 -3.62 8.48
N HIS A 42 -11.27 -3.25 7.64
CA HIS A 42 -9.85 -3.48 7.91
C HIS A 42 -9.14 -2.19 8.31
N ILE A 43 -8.22 -2.31 9.25
CA ILE A 43 -7.37 -1.21 9.72
C ILE A 43 -5.92 -1.56 9.42
N LEU A 44 -5.18 -0.61 8.87
CA LEU A 44 -3.77 -0.72 8.52
C LEU A 44 -2.99 0.44 9.14
N VAL A 45 -1.94 0.12 9.89
CA VAL A 45 -1.08 1.14 10.49
C VAL A 45 0.20 1.25 9.66
N VAL A 46 0.53 2.47 9.25
CA VAL A 46 1.69 2.78 8.40
C VAL A 46 2.62 3.76 9.13
N PRO A 47 3.88 3.38 9.40
CA PRO A 47 4.86 4.31 9.94
C PRO A 47 5.25 5.38 8.90
N LEU A 48 5.24 6.64 9.32
CA LEU A 48 5.60 7.83 8.58
C LEU A 48 7.09 8.15 8.72
N HIS A 49 7.94 7.18 8.41
CA HIS A 49 9.38 7.38 8.43
C HIS A 49 9.87 7.87 7.06
N ARG A 50 10.97 8.63 7.06
CA ARG A 50 11.63 9.10 5.82
C ARG A 50 12.03 7.94 4.92
N GLU A 51 12.40 6.82 5.50
CA GLU A 51 12.77 5.61 4.77
C GLU A 51 12.19 4.38 5.46
N LEU A 52 11.38 3.60 4.75
CA LEU A 52 10.85 2.35 5.27
C LEU A 52 11.83 1.21 4.96
N LYS A 53 12.19 0.46 6.01
CA LYS A 53 12.95 -0.77 5.85
C LYS A 53 12.20 -1.73 4.94
N ARG A 54 12.93 -2.44 4.08
CA ARG A 54 12.36 -3.44 3.15
C ARG A 54 11.50 -4.48 3.86
N GLY A 55 11.88 -4.88 5.08
CA GLY A 55 11.09 -5.79 5.93
C GLY A 55 9.70 -5.23 6.23
N THR A 56 9.64 -4.01 6.77
CA THR A 56 8.38 -3.31 7.09
C THR A 56 7.51 -3.13 5.84
N LEU A 57 8.13 -2.75 4.72
CA LEU A 57 7.44 -2.57 3.46
C LEU A 57 6.83 -3.90 2.96
N LYS A 58 7.55 -5.02 3.08
CA LYS A 58 7.04 -6.36 2.76
C LYS A 58 5.85 -6.75 3.62
N GLU A 59 5.89 -6.44 4.92
CA GLU A 59 4.78 -6.72 5.82
C GLU A 59 3.54 -5.90 5.49
N ILE A 60 3.70 -4.60 5.23
CA ILE A 60 2.60 -3.73 4.80
C ILE A 60 2.02 -4.21 3.47
N VAL A 61 2.87 -4.61 2.52
CA VAL A 61 2.44 -5.18 1.24
C VAL A 61 1.60 -6.43 1.43
N LYS A 62 2.04 -7.37 2.27
CA LYS A 62 1.25 -8.55 2.61
C LYS A 62 -0.07 -8.18 3.29
N ALA A 63 -0.04 -7.22 4.21
CA ALA A 63 -1.23 -6.79 4.95
C ALA A 63 -2.28 -6.22 4.00
N TYR A 64 -1.93 -5.24 3.16
CA TYR A 64 -2.92 -4.69 2.23
C TYR A 64 -3.28 -5.65 1.10
N ALA A 65 -2.37 -6.53 0.66
CA ALA A 65 -2.68 -7.57 -0.33
C ALA A 65 -3.77 -8.50 0.19
N ARG A 66 -3.70 -8.87 1.48
CA ARG A 66 -4.71 -9.67 2.16
C ARG A 66 -6.04 -8.92 2.30
N ILE A 67 -6.01 -7.62 2.59
CA ILE A 67 -7.20 -6.75 2.64
C ILE A 67 -7.86 -6.65 1.26
N LEU A 68 -7.05 -6.56 0.21
CA LEU A 68 -7.48 -6.46 -1.18
C LEU A 68 -7.87 -7.80 -1.81
N ASN A 69 -7.55 -8.91 -1.14
CA ASN A 69 -7.63 -10.25 -1.69
C ASN A 69 -6.91 -10.39 -3.05
N ILE A 70 -5.72 -9.81 -3.17
CA ILE A 70 -4.88 -9.87 -4.38
C ILE A 70 -3.56 -10.60 -4.08
N SER A 71 -2.94 -11.14 -5.13
CA SER A 71 -1.61 -11.73 -5.05
C SER A 71 -0.55 -10.71 -4.66
N TYR A 72 0.49 -11.15 -3.96
CA TYR A 72 1.64 -10.33 -3.57
C TYR A 72 2.32 -9.63 -4.78
N GLU A 73 2.33 -10.28 -5.94
CA GLU A 73 2.88 -9.72 -7.17
C GLU A 73 2.06 -8.52 -7.68
N GLU A 74 0.73 -8.61 -7.65
CA GLU A 74 -0.15 -7.51 -8.07
C GLU A 74 -0.07 -6.34 -7.10
N ALA A 75 -0.06 -6.63 -5.80
CA ALA A 75 0.20 -5.64 -4.77
C ALA A 75 1.49 -4.86 -5.06
N ARG A 76 2.57 -5.58 -5.38
CA ARG A 76 3.85 -4.95 -5.73
C ARG A 76 3.78 -4.11 -7.01
N LYS A 77 3.06 -4.54 -8.05
CA LYS A 77 2.86 -3.74 -9.27
C LYS A 77 2.15 -2.43 -8.97
N LEU A 78 1.19 -2.41 -8.05
CA LEU A 78 0.48 -1.21 -7.63
C LEU A 78 1.38 -0.18 -6.94
N LEU A 79 2.48 -0.60 -6.30
CA LEU A 79 3.46 0.35 -5.73
C LEU A 79 4.18 1.14 -6.84
N VAL A 80 4.59 0.45 -7.90
CA VAL A 80 5.45 1.00 -8.96
C VAL A 80 4.62 1.74 -10.01
N ASP A 81 3.48 1.17 -10.41
CA ASP A 81 2.69 1.68 -11.51
C ASP A 81 1.57 2.61 -11.05
N ARG A 82 1.69 3.90 -11.38
CA ARG A 82 0.67 4.91 -11.05
C ARG A 82 -0.56 4.83 -11.97
N ARG A 83 -0.44 4.32 -13.19
CA ARG A 83 -1.57 4.19 -14.13
C ARG A 83 -2.50 3.07 -13.67
N LEU A 84 -1.93 1.95 -13.22
CA LEU A 84 -2.65 0.80 -12.71
C LEU A 84 -3.49 1.19 -11.48
N ARG A 85 -2.91 1.94 -10.55
CA ARG A 85 -3.63 2.49 -9.38
C ARG A 85 -4.87 3.30 -9.79
N ARG A 86 -4.70 4.26 -10.71
CA ARG A 86 -5.83 5.09 -11.19
C ARG A 86 -6.90 4.27 -11.90
N ARG A 87 -6.51 3.27 -12.70
CA ARG A 87 -7.45 2.39 -13.40
C ARG A 87 -8.23 1.52 -12.42
N CYS A 88 -7.55 0.95 -11.44
CA CYS A 88 -8.16 0.12 -10.41
C CYS A 88 -8.97 0.93 -9.41
N ARG A 89 -8.79 2.26 -9.31
CA ARG A 89 -9.53 3.11 -8.36
C ARG A 89 -11.04 2.96 -8.46
N SER A 90 -11.60 2.91 -9.68
CA SER A 90 -13.03 2.68 -9.90
C SER A 90 -13.50 1.30 -9.47
N PHE A 91 -12.62 0.29 -9.50
CA PHE A 91 -12.91 -1.07 -9.07
C PHE A 91 -12.68 -1.29 -7.57
N LEU A 92 -11.72 -0.58 -6.98
CA LEU A 92 -11.29 -0.73 -5.59
C LEU A 92 -12.03 0.20 -4.62
N CYS A 93 -12.58 1.32 -5.11
CA CYS A 93 -13.58 2.16 -4.44
C CYS A 93 -14.92 2.04 -5.18
N PRO A 94 -15.75 1.05 -4.87
CA PRO A 94 -17.19 1.25 -5.04
C PRO A 94 -17.63 2.43 -4.14
N ARG A 95 -18.43 3.35 -4.69
CA ARG A 95 -19.03 4.46 -3.93
C ARG A 95 -20.01 3.95 -2.90
#